data_AF-A0A6V7JXR1-F1
#
_entry.id   AF-A0A6V7JXR1-F1
#
_cell.length_a   1.000
_cell.length_b   1.000
_cell.length_c   1.000
_cell.angle_alpha   90.00
_cell.angle_beta   90.00
_cell.angle_gamma   90.00
#
_symmetry.space_group_name_H-M   'P 1'
#
loop_
_entity.id
_entity.type
_entity.pdbx_description
1 polymer ?
#
loop_
_entity_poly.entity_id
_entity_poly.type
_entity_poly.pdbx_seq_one_letter_code
_entity_poly.pdbx_strand_id
1 'polypeptide(L)'
;LPGAPGLMGMPGVDGLPGLRGERGEDGPPGITGQDGRPGPPGPQGPRGYTGSQGAPGFQGPPGEDAPPGPGPKSRGFHFARHSQSEMIPLCPRGTVKMWDGFSLLHIMGNSHPWAQDL
;
A
#
# COMPACT_ATOMS: atom_id res chain seq x y z
N LEU A 1 -80.52 -110.36 -14.47
CA LEU A 1 -79.39 -110.79 -15.32
C LEU A 1 -78.74 -109.53 -15.90
N PRO A 2 -77.44 -109.27 -15.67
CA PRO A 2 -76.75 -108.12 -16.25
C PRO A 2 -76.62 -108.24 -17.78
N GLY A 3 -76.73 -107.11 -18.49
CA GLY A 3 -76.81 -107.03 -19.95
C GLY A 3 -75.47 -107.16 -20.68
N ALA A 4 -75.53 -107.57 -21.95
CA ALA A 4 -74.37 -107.59 -22.85
C ALA A 4 -73.91 -106.14 -23.14
N PRO A 5 -72.61 -105.82 -23.04
CA PRO A 5 -72.11 -104.48 -23.33
C PRO A 5 -72.41 -104.05 -24.77
N GLY A 6 -72.77 -102.78 -24.95
CA GLY A 6 -72.91 -102.19 -26.28
C GLY A 6 -71.60 -102.24 -27.06
N LEU A 7 -71.67 -102.50 -28.36
CA LEU A 7 -70.52 -102.45 -29.25
C LEU A 7 -69.91 -101.05 -29.25
N MET A 8 -68.58 -101.00 -29.14
CA MET A 8 -67.82 -99.76 -29.09
C MET A 8 -67.93 -99.02 -30.43
N GLY A 9 -68.23 -97.72 -30.38
CA GLY A 9 -68.23 -96.87 -31.58
C GLY A 9 -66.83 -96.82 -32.20
N MET A 10 -66.76 -96.76 -33.53
CA MET A 10 -65.49 -96.60 -34.23
C MET A 10 -64.83 -95.26 -33.85
N PRO A 11 -63.50 -95.20 -33.72
CA PRO A 11 -62.80 -93.94 -33.49
C PRO A 11 -63.09 -92.94 -34.62
N GLY A 12 -63.24 -91.66 -34.26
CA GLY A 12 -63.34 -90.58 -35.24
C GLY A 12 -62.06 -90.46 -36.07
N VAL A 13 -62.18 -90.00 -37.31
CA VAL A 13 -61.02 -89.68 -38.18
C VAL A 13 -60.27 -88.48 -37.62
N ASP A 14 -58.94 -88.50 -37.71
CA ASP A 14 -58.11 -87.38 -37.28
C ASP A 14 -58.39 -86.12 -38.11
N GLY A 15 -58.42 -84.96 -37.44
CA GLY A 15 -58.60 -83.68 -38.10
C GLY A 15 -57.40 -83.31 -38.98
N LEU A 16 -57.65 -82.61 -40.09
CA LEU A 16 -56.57 -82.07 -40.93
C LEU A 16 -55.67 -81.11 -40.13
N PRO A 17 -54.34 -81.12 -40.34
CA PRO A 17 -53.45 -80.15 -39.72
C PRO A 17 -53.85 -78.71 -40.09
N GLY A 18 -53.82 -77.81 -39.12
CA GLY A 18 -54.11 -76.39 -39.34
C GLY A 18 -53.10 -75.74 -40.30
N LEU A 19 -53.57 -74.78 -41.11
CA LEU A 19 -52.70 -74.00 -41.99
C LEU A 19 -51.69 -73.19 -41.16
N ARG A 20 -50.46 -73.07 -41.68
CA ARG A 20 -49.41 -72.26 -41.04
C ARG A 20 -49.81 -70.79 -41.12
N GLY A 21 -49.78 -70.08 -39.98
CA GLY A 21 -50.08 -68.65 -39.94
C GLY A 21 -49.12 -67.82 -40.79
N GLU A 22 -49.63 -66.76 -41.40
CA GLU A 22 -48.83 -65.81 -42.17
C GLU A 22 -47.83 -65.05 -41.28
N ARG A 23 -46.70 -64.65 -41.87
CA ARG A 23 -45.69 -63.84 -41.17
C ARG A 23 -46.26 -62.43 -40.99
N GLY A 24 -46.21 -61.89 -39.78
CA GLY A 24 -46.59 -60.50 -39.53
C GLY A 24 -45.72 -59.51 -40.30
N GLU A 25 -46.29 -58.37 -40.67
CA GLU A 25 -45.57 -57.28 -41.35
C GLU A 25 -44.55 -56.61 -40.43
N ASP A 26 -43.48 -56.07 -41.03
CA ASP A 26 -42.49 -55.29 -40.29
C ASP A 26 -43.10 -53.98 -39.80
N GLY A 27 -42.73 -53.58 -38.57
CA GLY A 27 -43.20 -52.32 -38.00
C GLY A 27 -42.67 -51.09 -38.75
N PRO A 28 -43.39 -49.96 -38.75
CA PRO A 28 -42.94 -48.75 -39.41
C PRO A 28 -41.65 -48.19 -38.76
N PRO A 29 -40.80 -47.47 -39.52
CA PRO A 29 -39.63 -46.78 -38.97
C PRO A 29 -40.03 -45.77 -37.88
N GLY A 30 -39.19 -45.63 -36.86
CA GLY A 30 -39.36 -44.61 -35.83
C GLY A 30 -39.23 -43.19 -36.38
N ILE A 31 -39.93 -42.24 -35.77
CA ILE A 31 -39.85 -40.82 -36.13
C ILE A 31 -38.49 -40.21 -35.77
N THR A 32 -37.93 -39.39 -36.65
CA THR A 32 -36.71 -38.61 -36.37
C THR A 32 -36.99 -37.59 -35.26
N GLY A 33 -36.09 -37.51 -34.27
CA GLY A 33 -36.20 -36.55 -33.16
C GLY A 33 -36.13 -35.10 -33.66
N GLN A 34 -36.81 -34.19 -32.96
CA GLN A 34 -36.77 -32.76 -33.26
C GLN A 34 -35.39 -32.16 -32.91
N ASP A 35 -34.97 -31.16 -33.68
CA ASP A 35 -33.76 -30.39 -33.39
C ASP A 35 -33.83 -29.72 -32.01
N GLY A 36 -32.70 -29.71 -31.31
CA GLY A 36 -32.57 -29.06 -30.02
C GLY A 36 -32.80 -27.55 -30.11
N ARG A 37 -33.40 -26.96 -29.07
CA ARG A 37 -33.59 -25.50 -29.02
C ARG A 37 -32.24 -24.76 -28.94
N PRO A 38 -32.12 -23.55 -29.52
CA PRO A 38 -30.95 -22.70 -29.32
C PRO A 38 -30.67 -22.46 -27.84
N GLY A 39 -29.38 -22.40 -27.49
CA GLY A 39 -28.94 -22.11 -26.13
C GLY A 39 -29.33 -20.68 -25.68
N PRO A 40 -29.40 -20.43 -24.37
CA PRO A 40 -29.68 -19.09 -23.84
C PRO A 40 -28.54 -18.10 -24.16
N PRO A 41 -28.83 -16.78 -24.19
CA PRO A 41 -27.79 -15.75 -24.28
C PRO A 41 -26.76 -15.86 -23.15
N GLY A 42 -25.51 -15.50 -23.44
CA GLY A 42 -24.45 -15.45 -22.45
C GLY A 42 -24.69 -14.39 -21.36
N PRO A 43 -24.03 -14.51 -20.20
CA PRO A 43 -24.15 -13.54 -19.11
C PRO A 43 -23.56 -12.16 -19.48
N GLN A 44 -24.06 -11.11 -18.84
CA GLN A 44 -23.50 -9.76 -18.96
C GLN A 44 -22.06 -9.72 -18.44
N GLY A 45 -21.18 -9.00 -19.14
CA GLY A 45 -19.79 -8.81 -18.71
C GLY A 45 -19.66 -8.05 -17.39
N PRO A 46 -18.53 -8.19 -16.68
CA PRO A 46 -18.32 -7.51 -15.40
C PRO A 46 -18.24 -5.99 -15.57
N ARG A 47 -18.60 -5.26 -14.50
CA ARG A 47 -18.46 -3.80 -14.43
C ARG A 47 -16.98 -3.40 -14.50
N GLY A 48 -16.67 -2.33 -15.22
CA GLY A 48 -15.32 -1.77 -15.27
C GLY A 48 -14.82 -1.29 -13.90
N TYR A 49 -13.51 -1.30 -13.71
CA TYR A 49 -12.85 -0.85 -12.48
C TYR A 49 -13.01 0.65 -12.25
N THR A 50 -13.04 1.06 -10.98
CA THR A 50 -13.01 2.47 -10.56
C THR A 50 -11.64 3.08 -10.90
N GLY A 51 -11.63 4.33 -11.36
CA GLY A 51 -10.39 5.08 -11.63
C GLY A 51 -9.52 5.22 -10.39
N SER A 52 -8.21 5.35 -10.59
CA SER A 52 -7.24 5.53 -9.51
C SER A 52 -7.36 6.91 -8.86
N GLN A 53 -7.00 7.00 -7.58
CA GLN A 53 -6.94 8.27 -6.86
C GLN A 53 -5.85 9.16 -7.47
N GLY A 54 -6.13 10.46 -7.60
CA GLY A 54 -5.16 11.44 -8.09
C GLY A 54 -3.93 11.55 -7.18
N ALA A 55 -2.80 11.97 -7.75
CA ALA A 55 -1.56 12.15 -7.01
C ALA A 55 -1.69 13.26 -5.92
N PRO A 56 -0.93 13.17 -4.82
CA PRO A 56 -0.82 14.26 -3.85
C PRO A 56 -0.35 15.57 -4.49
N GLY A 57 -0.76 16.70 -3.92
CA GLY A 57 -0.28 18.02 -4.34
C GLY A 57 1.20 18.24 -4.00
N PHE A 58 1.82 19.22 -4.66
CA PHE A 58 3.21 19.60 -4.41
C PHE A 58 3.40 20.26 -3.04
N GLN A 59 4.61 20.13 -2.48
CA GLN A 59 5.02 20.85 -1.28
C GLN A 59 5.07 22.36 -1.55
N GLY A 60 4.63 23.17 -0.58
CA GLY A 60 4.73 24.62 -0.65
C GLY A 60 6.20 25.12 -0.60
N PRO A 61 6.45 26.37 -1.03
CA PRO A 61 7.80 26.95 -0.96
C PRO A 61 8.26 27.11 0.50
N PRO A 62 9.58 27.16 0.75
CA PRO A 62 10.14 27.56 2.05
C PRO A 62 9.63 28.92 2.50
N GLY A 63 9.52 29.12 3.82
CA GLY A 63 9.20 30.42 4.40
C GLY A 63 10.33 31.44 4.20
N GLU A 64 9.99 32.73 4.31
CA GLU A 64 10.98 33.81 4.25
C GLU A 64 11.93 33.80 5.46
N ASP A 65 13.14 34.32 5.27
CA ASP A 65 14.13 34.46 6.33
C ASP A 65 13.62 35.39 7.44
N ALA A 66 13.96 35.06 8.69
CA ALA A 66 13.67 35.93 9.82
C ALA A 66 14.46 37.25 9.70
N PRO A 67 13.89 38.40 10.13
CA PRO A 67 14.63 39.66 10.18
C PRO A 67 15.86 39.51 11.10
N PRO A 68 16.95 40.27 10.83
CA PRO A 68 18.12 40.27 11.69
C PRO A 68 17.75 40.57 13.14
N GLY A 69 18.34 39.82 14.07
CA GLY A 69 18.17 40.09 15.50
C GLY A 69 18.66 41.49 15.88
N PRO A 70 18.17 42.08 16.99
CA PRO A 70 18.65 43.38 17.46
C PRO A 70 20.17 43.32 17.69
N GLY A 71 20.88 44.32 17.15
CA GLY A 71 22.34 44.44 17.29
C GLY A 71 22.79 44.49 18.76
N PRO A 72 24.09 44.25 19.03
CA PRO A 72 24.60 44.25 20.40
C PRO A 72 24.35 45.60 21.06
N LYS A 73 23.68 45.61 22.22
CA LYS A 73 23.59 46.80 23.07
C LYS A 73 25.01 47.14 23.51
N SER A 74 25.51 48.31 23.12
CA SER A 74 26.84 48.79 23.48
C SER A 74 27.08 48.64 24.99
N ARG A 75 28.05 47.82 25.38
CA ARG A 75 28.45 47.59 26.79
C ARG A 75 29.41 48.66 27.31
N GLY A 76 29.56 49.79 26.59
CA GLY A 76 30.57 50.81 26.86
C GLY A 76 31.91 50.47 26.22
N PHE A 77 32.97 51.17 26.67
CA PHE A 77 34.36 50.95 26.24
C PHE A 77 35.22 50.62 27.46
N HIS A 78 36.27 49.83 27.24
CA HIS A 78 37.26 49.48 28.26
C HIS A 78 38.56 50.22 27.96
N PHE A 79 39.26 50.64 29.00
CA PHE A 79 40.59 51.26 28.93
C PHE A 79 41.38 50.90 30.19
N ALA A 80 42.70 50.96 30.11
CA ALA A 80 43.59 50.79 31.26
C ALA A 80 44.13 52.16 31.72
N ARG A 81 44.54 52.25 32.99
CA ARG A 81 45.25 53.41 33.51
C ARG A 81 46.48 52.93 34.26
N HIS A 82 47.63 53.51 33.93
CA HIS A 82 48.92 53.16 34.51
C HIS A 82 49.35 54.24 35.49
N SER A 83 49.65 53.88 36.74
CA SER A 83 50.10 54.84 37.76
C SER A 83 51.57 55.18 37.65
N GLN A 84 52.36 54.33 36.98
CA GLN A 84 53.83 54.41 36.92
C GLN A 84 54.48 54.47 38.32
N SER A 85 53.81 53.88 39.31
CA SER A 85 54.25 53.78 40.70
C SER A 85 53.67 52.51 41.33
N GLU A 86 54.05 52.22 42.57
CA GLU A 86 53.46 51.10 43.34
C GLU A 86 52.03 51.39 43.81
N MET A 87 51.55 52.63 43.68
CA MET A 87 50.20 53.00 44.06
C MET A 87 49.18 52.61 42.98
N ILE A 88 48.03 52.08 43.39
CA ILE A 88 46.92 51.74 42.48
C ILE A 88 46.29 53.04 41.95
N PRO A 89 46.20 53.26 40.62
CA PRO A 89 45.61 54.48 40.06
C PRO A 89 44.10 54.53 40.29
N LEU A 90 43.58 55.74 40.52
CA LEU A 90 42.14 55.96 40.67
C LEU A 90 41.45 56.00 39.29
N CYS A 91 40.22 55.49 39.22
CA CYS A 91 39.40 55.59 38.02
C CYS A 91 39.00 57.06 37.74
N PRO A 92 39.10 57.54 36.48
CA PRO A 92 38.55 58.84 36.09
C PRO A 92 37.06 58.98 36.42
N ARG A 93 36.58 60.22 36.57
CA ARG A 93 35.15 60.49 36.81
C ARG A 93 34.30 59.90 35.68
N GLY A 94 33.19 59.26 36.04
CA GLY A 94 32.28 58.63 35.07
C GLY A 94 32.70 57.23 34.60
N THR A 95 33.67 56.61 35.27
CA THR A 95 34.15 55.25 34.95
C THR A 95 34.08 54.36 36.18
N VAL A 96 33.97 53.04 35.98
CA VAL A 96 33.84 52.05 37.06
C VAL A 96 35.05 51.13 37.04
N LYS A 97 35.66 50.89 38.21
CA LYS A 97 36.78 49.94 38.33
C LYS A 97 36.28 48.52 38.09
N MET A 98 36.93 47.80 37.17
CA MET A 98 36.68 46.37 36.95
C MET A 98 37.68 45.51 37.73
N TRP A 99 38.99 45.79 37.61
CA TRP A 99 40.07 45.13 38.35
C TRP A 99 41.28 46.05 38.47
N ASP A 100 42.27 45.66 39.27
CA ASP A 100 43.62 46.24 39.32
C ASP A 100 44.69 45.15 39.18
N GLY A 101 45.93 45.56 38.90
CA GLY A 101 47.04 44.65 38.63
C GLY A 101 48.32 45.39 38.23
N PHE A 102 49.29 44.65 37.70
CA PHE A 102 50.57 45.19 37.24
C PHE A 102 50.52 45.60 35.76
N SER A 103 51.33 46.60 35.41
CA SER A 103 51.43 47.11 34.03
C SER A 103 52.36 46.22 33.20
N LEU A 104 51.77 45.35 32.36
CA LEU A 104 52.52 44.55 31.39
C LEU A 104 52.78 45.39 30.12
N LEU A 105 54.04 45.50 29.71
CA LEU A 105 54.40 46.21 28.49
C LEU A 105 54.53 45.27 27.29
N HIS A 106 55.39 44.25 27.40
CA HIS A 106 55.58 43.26 26.36
C HIS A 106 56.11 41.95 26.94
N ILE A 107 55.94 40.87 26.17
CA ILE A 107 56.54 39.56 26.42
C ILE A 107 57.48 39.25 25.25
N MET A 108 58.63 38.67 25.52
CA MET A 108 59.53 38.15 24.47
C MET A 108 59.50 36.63 24.48
N GLY A 109 59.19 36.04 23.33
CA GLY A 109 59.14 34.58 23.13
C GLY A 109 59.88 34.20 21.86
N ASN A 110 60.78 33.21 21.94
CA ASN A 110 61.59 32.76 20.80
C ASN A 110 62.27 33.93 20.04
N SER A 111 62.86 34.88 20.78
CA SER A 111 63.49 36.09 20.27
C SER A 111 62.57 37.10 19.55
N HIS A 112 61.24 36.97 19.68
CA HIS A 112 60.27 37.90 19.10
C HIS A 112 59.48 38.64 20.19
N PRO A 113 59.30 39.97 20.08
CA PRO A 113 58.50 40.74 21.03
C PRO A 113 57.00 40.73 20.68
N TRP A 114 56.15 40.59 21.70
CA TRP A 114 54.71 40.79 21.63
C TRP A 114 54.30 41.86 22.65
N ALA A 115 53.83 43.02 22.16
CA ALA A 115 53.51 44.17 23.00
C ALA A 115 52.00 44.30 23.23
N GLN A 116 51.62 44.84 24.39
CA GLN A 116 50.26 45.23 24.73
C GLN A 116 50.08 46.74 24.57
N ASP A 117 48.95 47.16 24.00
CA ASP A 117 48.54 48.56 23.96
C ASP A 117 48.16 49.03 25.37
N LEU A 118 48.63 50.22 25.77
CA LEU A 118 48.48 50.77 27.11
C LEU A 118 47.37 51.82 27.18
#